data_AF-A0A951A610-F1
#
_entry.id   AF-A0A951A610-F1
#
_cell.length_a   1.000
_cell.length_b   1.000
_cell.length_c   1.000
_cell.angle_alpha   90.00
_cell.angle_beta   90.00
_cell.angle_gamma   90.00
#
_symmetry.space_group_name_H-M   'P 1'
#
loop_
_entity.id
_entity.type
_entity.pdbx_description
1 polymer ?
#
loop_
_entity_poly.entity_id
_entity_poly.type
_entity_poly.pdbx_seq_one_letter_code
_entity_poly.pdbx_strand_id
1 'polypeptide(L)' 'MTDLAADVLIIGAGGAGMYAAIAAARAGARHVLLVDKSLVGRGGATIMAQMTVAATLGEECPDSWEAHLADT' A
#
# COMPACT_ATOMS: atom_id res chain seq x y z
N MET A 1 29.62 -11.15 -6.83
CA MET A 1 28.47 -10.25 -6.65
C MET A 1 27.31 -10.87 -7.42
N THR A 2 26.15 -11.01 -6.80
CA THR A 2 24.94 -11.51 -7.48
C THR A 2 24.08 -10.30 -7.83
N ASP A 3 23.91 -10.05 -9.12
CA ASP A 3 23.04 -8.99 -9.60
C ASP A 3 21.58 -9.47 -9.60
N LEU A 4 20.68 -8.66 -9.06
CA LEU A 4 19.23 -8.89 -9.08
C LEU A 4 18.61 -7.91 -10.06
N ALA A 5 17.88 -8.41 -11.05
CA ALA A 5 17.07 -7.60 -11.97
C ALA A 5 15.61 -7.63 -11.54
N ALA A 6 14.83 -6.58 -11.75
CA ALA A 6 13.39 -6.54 -11.52
C ALA A 6 12.71 -5.58 -12.48
N ASP A 7 11.47 -5.87 -12.87
CA ASP A 7 10.62 -4.91 -13.58
C ASP A 7 10.24 -3.77 -12.62
N VAL A 8 9.94 -4.12 -11.37
CA VAL A 8 9.62 -3.17 -10.28
C VAL A 8 10.29 -3.64 -8.99
N LEU A 9 11.06 -2.73 -8.36
CA LEU A 9 11.62 -2.91 -7.02
C LEU A 9 10.88 -2.01 -6.03
N ILE A 10 10.35 -2.59 -4.96
CA ILE A 10 9.64 -1.90 -3.88
C ILE A 10 10.41 -2.10 -2.59
N ILE A 11 10.75 -0.99 -1.94
CA ILE A 11 11.49 -0.95 -0.68
C ILE A 11 10.53 -0.51 0.44
N GLY A 12 10.22 -1.43 1.33
CA GLY A 12 9.27 -1.26 2.43
C GLY A 12 8.04 -2.16 2.26
N ALA A 13 7.76 -3.01 3.24
CA ALA A 13 6.64 -3.95 3.27
C ALA A 13 5.55 -3.58 4.29
N GLY A 14 5.36 -2.27 4.51
CA GLY A 14 4.13 -1.73 5.11
C GLY A 14 2.93 -1.80 4.16
N GLY A 15 1.78 -1.24 4.56
CA GLY A 15 0.54 -1.32 3.78
C GLY A 15 0.69 -0.81 2.33
N ALA A 16 1.33 0.36 2.17
CA ALA A 16 1.55 0.96 0.86
C ALA A 16 2.43 0.08 -0.06
N GLY A 17 3.56 -0.43 0.44
CA GLY A 17 4.50 -1.21 -0.37
C GLY A 17 3.95 -2.59 -0.76
N MET A 18 3.20 -3.24 0.15
CA MET A 18 2.50 -4.48 -0.19
C MET A 18 1.43 -4.26 -1.26
N TYR A 19 0.64 -3.18 -1.15
CA TYR A 19 -0.35 -2.87 -2.17
C TYR A 19 0.31 -2.49 -3.50
N ALA A 20 1.43 -1.76 -3.48
CA ALA A 20 2.21 -1.45 -4.68
C ALA A 20 2.71 -2.71 -5.39
N ALA A 21 3.14 -3.74 -4.65
CA ALA A 21 3.60 -5.01 -5.22
C ALA A 21 2.45 -5.74 -5.94
N ILE A 22 1.27 -5.75 -5.32
CA ILE A 22 0.05 -6.32 -5.91
C ILE A 22 -0.37 -5.54 -7.15
N ALA A 23 -0.34 -4.20 -7.08
CA ALA A 23 -0.69 -3.33 -8.20
C ALA A 23 0.26 -3.51 -9.39
N ALA A 24 1.57 -3.61 -9.15
CA ALA A 24 2.57 -3.87 -10.19
C ALA A 24 2.32 -5.22 -10.88
N ALA A 25 2.07 -6.29 -10.11
CA ALA A 25 1.74 -7.60 -10.67
C ALA A 25 0.45 -7.55 -11.50
N ARG A 26 -0.59 -6.85 -11.03
CA ARG A 26 -1.86 -6.66 -11.77
C ARG A 26 -1.69 -5.85 -13.06
N ALA A 27 -0.73 -4.93 -13.07
CA ALA A 27 -0.38 -4.15 -14.26
C ALA A 27 0.49 -4.94 -15.27
N GLY A 28 0.82 -6.20 -14.98
CA GLY A 28 1.55 -7.09 -15.89
C GLY A 28 3.06 -7.15 -15.67
N ALA A 29 3.59 -6.56 -14.59
CA ALA A 29 4.99 -6.75 -14.21
C ALA A 29 5.21 -8.25 -13.88
N ARG A 30 6.19 -8.86 -14.54
CA ARG A 30 6.46 -10.30 -14.41
C ARG A 30 7.44 -10.58 -13.27
N HIS A 31 8.33 -9.64 -12.99
CA HIS A 31 9.31 -9.75 -11.91
C HIS A 31 9.23 -8.55 -10.97
N VAL A 32 8.48 -8.71 -9.87
CA VAL A 32 8.30 -7.71 -8.82
C VAL A 32 9.08 -8.16 -7.59
N LEU A 33 9.99 -7.30 -7.10
CA LEU A 33 10.71 -7.53 -5.86
C LEU A 33 10.17 -6.61 -4.77
N LEU A 34 9.64 -7.19 -3.69
CA LEU A 34 9.31 -6.48 -2.46
C LEU A 34 10.39 -6.81 -1.43
N VAL A 35 11.11 -5.80 -0.96
CA VAL A 35 12.16 -5.95 0.04
C VAL A 35 11.85 -5.10 1.26
N ASP A 36 12.14 -5.63 2.44
CA ASP A 36 12.01 -4.91 3.70
C ASP A 36 13.17 -5.29 4.62
N LYS A 37 13.56 -4.37 5.50
CA LYS A 37 14.59 -4.62 6.53
C LYS A 37 14.09 -5.62 7.57
N SER A 38 12.79 -5.66 7.81
CA SER A 38 12.08 -6.48 8.77
C SER A 38 11.25 -7.57 8.06
N LEU A 39 10.44 -8.30 8.82
CA LEU A 39 9.57 -9.31 8.26
C LEU A 39 8.45 -8.65 7.42
N VAL A 40 8.24 -9.13 6.20
CA VAL A 40 7.13 -8.71 5.33
C VAL A 40 5.80 -8.82 6.08
N GLY A 41 4.98 -7.76 6.04
CA GLY A 41 3.70 -7.69 6.76
C GLY A 41 3.79 -7.40 8.25
N ARG A 42 5.00 -7.35 8.83
CA ARG A 42 5.26 -6.84 10.20
C ARG A 42 6.26 -5.68 10.24
N GLY A 43 6.82 -5.31 9.09
CA GLY A 43 7.68 -4.15 8.93
C GLY A 43 6.88 -2.85 8.81
N GLY A 44 7.51 -1.74 9.19
CA GLY A 44 6.96 -0.39 9.08
C GLY A 44 5.94 -0.03 10.17
N ALA A 45 5.38 1.18 10.05
CA ALA A 45 4.46 1.74 11.05
C ALA A 45 2.99 1.30 10.87
N THR A 46 2.64 0.68 9.73
CA THR A 46 1.24 0.29 9.43
C THR A 46 0.66 -0.65 10.50
N ILE A 47 1.48 -1.54 11.08
CA ILE A 47 1.03 -2.45 12.14
C ILE A 47 0.61 -1.72 13.43
N MET A 48 1.08 -0.49 13.62
CA MET A 48 0.78 0.33 14.79
C MET A 48 -0.44 1.25 14.59
N ALA A 49 -1.07 1.23 13.41
CA ALA A 49 -2.23 2.08 13.13
C ALA A 49 -3.43 1.63 14.00
N GLN A 50 -3.98 2.55 14.78
CA GLN A 50 -5.12 2.30 15.68
C GLN A 50 -6.46 2.74 15.08
N MET A 51 -6.43 3.78 14.23
CA MET A 51 -7.61 4.33 13.57
C MET A 51 -7.81 3.66 12.21
N THR A 52 -9.06 3.65 11.74
CA THR A 52 -9.45 3.08 10.45
C THR A 52 -9.12 4.01 9.28
N VAL A 53 -9.45 3.57 8.07
CA VAL A 53 -9.34 4.36 6.84
C VAL A 53 -10.59 5.24 6.71
N ALA A 54 -10.39 6.56 6.62
CA ALA A 54 -11.48 7.47 6.27
C ALA A 54 -11.85 7.26 4.80
N ALA A 55 -13.13 7.01 4.52
CA ALA A 55 -13.65 6.81 3.17
C ALA A 55 -15.14 7.21 3.10
N THR A 56 -15.56 7.74 1.95
CA THR A 56 -16.94 8.19 1.75
C THR A 56 -17.86 7.04 1.37
N LEU A 57 -18.29 6.28 2.37
CA LEU A 57 -19.14 5.10 2.18
C LEU A 57 -20.63 5.43 2.27
N GLY A 58 -21.00 6.49 2.99
CA GLY A 58 -22.40 6.90 3.15
C GLY A 58 -23.29 5.94 3.96
N GLU A 59 -22.69 4.99 4.70
CA GLU A 59 -23.42 3.95 5.44
C GLU A 59 -24.17 4.49 6.66
N GLU A 60 -23.55 5.40 7.43
CA GLU A 60 -24.14 5.99 8.64
C GLU A 60 -24.99 7.23 8.33
N CYS A 61 -24.55 8.08 7.37
CA CYS A 61 -25.25 9.27 6.92
C CYS A 61 -24.88 9.61 5.46
N PRO A 62 -25.67 10.45 4.77
CA PRO A 62 -25.32 10.90 3.42
C PRO A 62 -23.91 11.52 3.38
N ASP A 63 -23.10 11.07 2.43
CA ASP A 63 -21.68 11.45 2.34
C ASP A 63 -21.29 11.71 0.87
N SER A 64 -20.21 12.46 0.63
CA SER A 64 -19.73 12.84 -0.70
C SER A 64 -18.21 12.96 -0.77
N TRP A 65 -17.62 12.48 -1.87
CA TRP A 65 -16.17 12.55 -2.08
C TRP A 65 -15.69 14.01 -2.20
N GLU A 66 -16.54 14.92 -2.68
CA GLU A 66 -16.23 16.35 -2.75
C GLU A 66 -16.08 16.97 -1.36
N ALA A 67 -16.94 16.62 -0.40
CA ALA A 67 -16.81 17.07 0.99
C ALA A 67 -15.54 16.51 1.64
N HIS A 68 -15.29 15.20 1.47
CA HIS A 68 -14.07 14.57 1.98
C HIS A 68 -12.80 15.18 1.39
N LEU A 69 -12.81 15.50 0.10
CA LEU A 69 -11.70 16.21 -0.55
C LEU A 69 -11.52 17.62 0.01
N ALA A 70 -12.61 18.34 0.31
CA ALA A 70 -12.53 19.67 0.91
C ALA A 70 -11.98 19.64 2.35
N ASP A 71 -12.20 18.55 3.09
CA ASP A 71 -11.69 18.34 4.45
C ASP A 71 -10.21 17.89 4.50
N THR A 72 -9.65 17.40 3.38
CA THR A 72 -8.28 16.87 3.27
C THR A 72 -7.25 17.98 3.08
#